data_AF-A0A7W1Q9M5-F1
#
_entry.id   AF-A0A7W1Q9M5-F1
#
_cell.length_a   1.000
_cell.length_b   1.000
_cell.length_c   1.000
_cell.angle_alpha   90.00
_cell.angle_beta   90.00
_cell.angle_gamma   90.00
#
_symmetry.space_group_name_H-M   'P 1'
#
loop_
_entity.id
_entity.type
_entity.pdbx_description
1 polymer ?
#
loop_
_entity_poly.entity_id
_entity_poly.type
_entity_poly.pdbx_seq_one_letter_code
_entity_poly.pdbx_strand_id
1 'polypeptide(L)'
;MVCFVVPNFRVFLHVFGAMALVGGVGALAVLSFATRSRPDHSVLLSRLAFRTFLLVVLPAFIVMRVGAQLVVDKEYPGNAPGWVGVGFIVTEPGLIVLIAIGVIAFMSSRRGGSGRLATALAVLAPIYLLALGIAMWAMTTKPG
;
A
#
# COMPACT_ATOMS: atom_id res chain seq x y z
N MET A 1 31.99 -4.74 -16.61
CA MET A 1 31.74 -5.29 -15.26
C MET A 1 30.42 -4.72 -14.70
N VAL A 2 29.28 -4.99 -15.36
CA VAL A 2 27.95 -4.40 -15.02
C VAL A 2 26.88 -5.47 -14.74
N CYS A 3 27.23 -6.76 -14.85
CA CYS A 3 26.24 -7.85 -14.81
C CYS A 3 25.85 -8.36 -13.41
N PHE A 4 26.46 -7.90 -12.32
CA PHE A 4 26.18 -8.44 -10.97
C PHE A 4 25.23 -7.60 -10.09
N VAL A 5 24.95 -6.34 -10.41
CA VAL A 5 24.13 -5.46 -9.55
C VAL A 5 22.65 -5.46 -9.94
N VAL A 6 22.35 -5.70 -11.21
CA VAL A 6 21.00 -5.51 -11.78
C VAL A 6 19.92 -6.52 -11.30
N PRO A 7 20.22 -7.79 -10.98
CA PRO A 7 19.22 -8.73 -10.46
C PRO A 7 18.67 -8.33 -9.09
N ASN A 8 19.56 -8.10 -8.13
CA ASN A 8 19.18 -7.79 -6.76
C ASN A 8 18.47 -6.44 -6.63
N PHE A 9 18.79 -5.48 -7.50
CA PHE A 9 18.16 -4.15 -7.45
C PHE A 9 16.66 -4.19 -7.74
N ARG A 10 16.19 -5.06 -8.66
CA ARG A 10 14.77 -5.16 -9.01
C ARG A 10 13.94 -5.75 -7.86
N VAL A 11 14.43 -6.84 -7.29
CA VAL A 11 13.81 -7.47 -6.11
C VAL A 11 13.85 -6.51 -4.93
N PHE A 12 14.97 -5.81 -4.71
CA PHE A 12 15.07 -4.77 -3.70
C PHE A 12 14.02 -3.66 -3.91
N LEU A 13 13.84 -3.17 -5.13
CA LEU A 13 12.85 -2.14 -5.44
C LEU A 13 11.43 -2.60 -5.13
N HIS A 14 11.09 -3.85 -5.48
CA HIS A 14 9.79 -4.44 -5.15
C HIS A 14 9.58 -4.53 -3.63
N VAL A 15 10.54 -5.10 -2.89
CA VAL A 15 10.47 -5.28 -1.44
C VAL A 15 10.45 -3.94 -0.71
N PHE A 16 11.29 -2.98 -1.13
CA PHE A 16 11.29 -1.63 -0.59
C PHE A 16 9.94 -0.94 -0.79
N GLY A 17 9.38 -1.01 -2.01
CA GLY A 17 8.04 -0.50 -2.30
C GLY A 17 6.98 -1.16 -1.42
N ALA A 18 7.03 -2.49 -1.24
CA ALA A 18 6.10 -3.22 -0.40
C ALA A 18 6.17 -2.79 1.08
N MET A 19 7.38 -2.67 1.63
CA MET A 19 7.58 -2.24 3.02
C MET A 19 7.19 -0.78 3.23
N ALA A 20 7.50 0.10 2.28
CA ALA A 20 7.05 1.49 2.30
C ALA A 20 5.52 1.60 2.21
N LEU A 21 4.88 0.72 1.43
CA LEU A 21 3.42 0.66 1.32
C LEU A 21 2.80 0.25 2.66
N VAL A 22 3.31 -0.80 3.29
CA VAL A 22 2.87 -1.24 4.63
C VAL A 22 3.03 -0.13 5.66
N GLY A 23 4.21 0.49 5.71
CA GLY A 23 4.47 1.60 6.63
C GLY A 23 3.54 2.79 6.38
N GLY A 24 3.32 3.15 5.12
CA GLY A 24 2.45 4.26 4.73
C GLY A 24 0.98 4.02 5.06
N VAL A 25 0.45 2.82 4.79
CA VAL A 25 -0.92 2.45 5.16
C VAL A 25 -1.05 2.32 6.68
N GLY A 26 -0.01 1.85 7.37
CA GLY A 26 0.11 1.84 8.84
C GLY A 26 -0.04 3.23 9.43
N ALA A 27 0.73 4.19 8.92
CA ALA A 27 0.63 5.59 9.31
C ALA A 27 -0.77 6.16 9.03
N LEU A 28 -1.37 5.84 7.89
CA LEU A 28 -2.75 6.23 7.56
C LEU A 28 -3.78 5.67 8.55
N ALA A 29 -3.64 4.41 8.96
CA ALA A 29 -4.53 3.81 9.96
C ALA A 29 -4.42 4.58 11.28
N VAL A 30 -3.20 4.81 11.78
CA VAL A 30 -2.95 5.58 13.01
C VAL A 30 -3.51 7.00 12.92
N LEU A 31 -3.23 7.72 11.83
CA LEU A 31 -3.74 9.08 11.60
C LEU A 31 -5.27 9.11 11.55
N SER A 32 -5.90 8.10 10.94
CA SER A 32 -7.36 8.01 10.84
C SER A 32 -8.01 7.76 12.20
N PHE A 33 -7.42 6.89 13.03
CA PHE A 33 -7.87 6.70 14.42
C PHE A 33 -7.64 7.96 15.26
N ALA A 34 -6.47 8.61 15.13
CA ALA A 34 -6.17 9.85 15.85
C ALA A 34 -7.13 10.98 15.48
N THR A 35 -7.53 11.07 14.21
CA THR A 35 -8.52 12.05 13.72
C THR A 35 -9.86 11.87 14.43
N ARG A 36 -10.26 10.61 14.70
CA ARG A 36 -11.50 10.29 15.42
C ARG A 36 -11.40 10.61 16.91
N SER A 37 -10.28 10.31 17.54
CA SER A 37 -10.10 10.50 18.99
C SER A 37 -9.82 11.95 19.40
N ARG A 38 -9.38 12.81 18.45
CA ARG A 38 -9.04 14.22 18.72
C ARG A 38 -9.77 15.16 17.74
N PRO A 39 -11.05 15.47 17.98
CA PRO A 39 -11.85 16.31 17.09
C PRO A 39 -11.26 17.72 16.91
N ASP A 40 -10.58 18.26 17.93
CA ASP A 40 -9.97 19.60 17.91
C ASP A 40 -8.85 19.75 16.86
N HIS A 41 -8.19 18.64 16.50
CA HIS A 41 -7.12 18.61 15.50
C HIS A 41 -7.49 17.84 14.23
N SER A 42 -8.77 17.48 14.07
CA SER A 42 -9.27 16.65 12.97
C SER A 42 -8.95 17.20 11.57
N VAL A 43 -8.97 18.53 11.40
CA VAL A 43 -8.63 19.20 10.14
C VAL A 43 -7.16 18.98 9.75
N LEU A 44 -6.24 19.14 10.71
CA LEU A 44 -4.81 18.94 10.47
C LEU A 44 -4.49 17.46 10.22
N LEU A 45 -5.06 16.57 11.04
CA LEU A 45 -4.84 15.13 10.94
C LEU A 45 -5.38 14.55 9.64
N SER A 46 -6.55 15.01 9.16
CA SER A 46 -7.11 14.56 7.87
C SER A 46 -6.31 15.06 6.67
N ARG A 47 -5.77 16.29 6.72
CA ARG A 47 -4.84 16.79 5.69
C ARG A 47 -3.52 16.01 5.70
N LEU A 48 -3.02 15.66 6.89
CA LEU A 48 -1.81 14.87 7.02
C LEU A 48 -2.03 13.45 6.49
N ALA A 49 -3.16 12.82 6.81
CA ALA A 49 -3.56 11.52 6.26
C ALA A 49 -3.61 11.55 4.73
N PHE A 50 -4.21 12.58 4.14
CA PHE A 50 -4.23 12.75 2.69
C PHE A 50 -2.83 12.97 2.07
N ARG A 51 -1.97 13.77 2.72
CA ARG A 51 -0.58 13.95 2.28
C ARG A 51 0.22 12.65 2.37
N THR A 52 0.07 11.89 3.46
CA THR A 52 0.68 10.56 3.61
C THR A 52 0.21 9.62 2.50
N PHE A 53 -1.07 9.66 2.14
CA PHE A 53 -1.58 8.89 1.01
C PHE A 53 -0.86 9.26 -0.30
N LEU A 54 -0.81 10.55 -0.64
CA LEU A 54 -0.23 11.01 -1.91
C LEU A 54 1.29 10.86 -1.98
N LEU A 55 2.00 11.13 -0.89
CA LEU A 55 3.46 11.24 -0.87
C LEU A 55 4.15 9.94 -0.46
N VAL A 56 3.43 9.00 0.18
CA VAL A 56 4.01 7.75 0.66
C VAL A 56 3.29 6.56 0.03
N VAL A 57 1.99 6.41 0.27
CA VAL A 57 1.25 5.19 -0.15
C VAL A 57 1.20 5.05 -1.66
N LEU A 58 0.81 6.11 -2.37
CA LEU A 58 0.69 6.09 -3.82
C LEU A 58 2.04 5.80 -4.52
N PRO A 59 3.14 6.53 -4.23
CA PRO A 59 4.43 6.23 -4.83
C PRO A 59 4.97 4.85 -4.39
N ALA A 60 4.77 4.44 -3.14
CA ALA A 60 5.18 3.11 -2.69
C ALA A 60 4.47 1.99 -3.46
N PHE A 61 3.16 2.13 -3.71
CA PHE A 61 2.40 1.19 -4.52
C PHE A 61 2.94 1.12 -5.95
N ILE A 62 3.23 2.26 -6.58
CA ILE A 62 3.80 2.31 -7.93
C ILE A 62 5.17 1.62 -7.97
N VAL A 63 6.06 1.96 -7.04
CA VAL A 63 7.41 1.37 -6.94
C VAL A 63 7.33 -0.14 -6.75
N MET A 64 6.47 -0.61 -5.83
CA MET A 64 6.22 -2.04 -5.63
C MET A 64 5.73 -2.71 -6.93
N ARG A 65 4.82 -2.05 -7.66
CA ARG A 65 4.19 -2.62 -8.85
C ARG A 65 5.14 -2.71 -10.04
N VAL A 66 5.86 -1.63 -10.31
CA VAL A 66 6.89 -1.60 -11.35
C VAL A 66 8.00 -2.59 -11.02
N GLY A 67 8.43 -2.65 -9.75
CA GLY A 67 9.39 -3.66 -9.29
C GLY A 67 8.94 -5.09 -9.56
N ALA A 68 7.67 -5.42 -9.31
CA ALA A 68 7.11 -6.74 -9.59
C ALA A 68 7.13 -7.08 -11.09
N GLN A 69 6.71 -6.16 -11.94
CA GLN A 69 6.70 -6.37 -13.40
C GLN A 69 8.11 -6.57 -13.95
N LEU A 70 9.07 -5.77 -13.49
CA LEU A 70 10.47 -5.89 -13.89
C LEU A 70 11.09 -7.24 -13.49
N VAL A 71 10.69 -7.81 -12.36
CA VAL A 71 11.13 -9.15 -11.92
C VAL A 71 10.53 -10.22 -12.84
N VAL A 72 9.21 -10.18 -13.07
CA VAL A 72 8.52 -11.19 -13.90
C VAL A 72 9.05 -11.22 -15.33
N ASP A 73 9.16 -10.06 -15.98
CA ASP A 73 9.53 -9.98 -17.40
C ASP A 73 10.97 -10.43 -17.67
N LYS A 74 11.86 -10.39 -16.66
CA LYS A 74 13.29 -10.66 -16.82
C LYS A 74 13.75 -11.98 -16.21
N GLU A 75 13.13 -12.41 -15.13
CA GLU A 75 13.57 -13.60 -14.38
C GLU A 75 12.70 -14.82 -14.69
N TYR A 76 11.48 -14.63 -15.21
CA TYR A 76 10.54 -15.72 -15.48
C TYR A 76 9.77 -15.55 -16.80
N PRO A 77 10.45 -15.51 -17.96
CA PRO A 77 9.77 -15.43 -19.26
C PRO A 77 8.93 -16.71 -19.50
N GLY A 78 7.63 -16.65 -19.16
CA GLY A 78 6.65 -17.71 -19.39
C GLY A 78 6.48 -18.76 -18.28
N ASN A 79 7.23 -18.69 -17.18
CA ASN A 79 7.12 -19.61 -16.04
C ASN A 79 7.16 -18.87 -14.70
N ALA A 80 6.21 -17.94 -14.51
CA ALA A 80 6.10 -17.19 -13.26
C ALA A 80 5.72 -18.14 -12.10
N PRO A 81 6.47 -18.16 -10.99
CA PRO A 81 6.18 -19.02 -9.86
C PRO A 81 4.89 -18.59 -9.14
N GLY A 82 4.18 -19.53 -8.53
CA GLY A 82 2.84 -19.30 -7.95
C GLY A 82 2.77 -18.16 -6.92
N TRP A 83 3.83 -17.91 -6.15
CA TRP A 83 3.90 -16.82 -5.19
C TRP A 83 3.82 -15.43 -5.85
N VAL A 84 4.35 -15.27 -7.08
CA VAL A 84 4.18 -14.04 -7.87
C VAL A 84 2.71 -13.89 -8.23
N GLY A 85 2.08 -14.97 -8.72
CA GLY A 85 0.66 -14.98 -9.08
C GLY A 85 -0.26 -14.54 -7.94
N VAL A 86 0.00 -15.05 -6.72
CA VAL A 86 -0.73 -14.62 -5.50
C VAL A 86 -0.59 -13.11 -5.28
N GLY A 87 0.61 -12.56 -5.48
CA GLY A 87 0.84 -11.11 -5.40
C GLY A 87 0.01 -10.30 -6.38
N PHE A 88 -0.07 -10.74 -7.63
CA PHE A 88 -0.92 -10.11 -8.64
C PHE A 88 -2.39 -10.17 -8.24
N ILE A 89 -2.88 -11.34 -7.81
CA ILE A 89 -4.28 -11.54 -7.37
C ILE A 89 -4.67 -10.65 -6.19
N VAL A 90 -3.75 -10.36 -5.25
CA VAL A 90 -4.05 -9.45 -4.13
C VAL A 90 -3.95 -7.98 -4.55
N THR A 91 -2.96 -7.64 -5.38
CA THR A 91 -2.69 -6.24 -5.74
C THR A 91 -3.70 -5.66 -6.73
N GLU A 92 -4.34 -6.47 -7.57
CA GLU A 92 -5.42 -6.01 -8.46
C GLU A 92 -6.67 -5.49 -7.70
N PRO A 93 -7.33 -6.27 -6.83
CA PRO A 93 -8.40 -5.74 -6.00
C PRO A 93 -7.86 -4.71 -4.99
N GLY A 94 -6.61 -4.86 -4.56
CA GLY A 94 -5.93 -3.90 -3.70
C GLY A 94 -5.83 -2.50 -4.30
N LEU A 95 -5.68 -2.38 -5.63
CA LEU A 95 -5.67 -1.09 -6.33
C LEU A 95 -7.02 -0.37 -6.19
N ILE A 96 -8.13 -1.11 -6.31
CA ILE A 96 -9.49 -0.56 -6.15
C ILE A 96 -9.67 -0.03 -4.72
N VAL A 97 -9.24 -0.81 -3.73
CA VAL A 97 -9.28 -0.40 -2.32
C VAL A 97 -8.41 0.85 -2.10
N LEU A 98 -7.24 0.91 -2.71
CA LEU A 98 -6.31 2.03 -2.57
C LEU A 98 -6.87 3.31 -3.21
N ILE A 99 -7.54 3.22 -4.36
CA ILE A 99 -8.29 4.33 -4.96
C ILE A 99 -9.41 4.78 -4.01
N ALA A 100 -10.19 3.86 -3.45
CA ALA A 100 -11.26 4.20 -2.52
C ALA A 100 -10.70 4.92 -1.27
N ILE A 101 -9.59 4.44 -0.69
CA ILE A 101 -8.88 5.11 0.41
C ILE A 101 -8.46 6.53 -0.02
N GLY A 102 -7.88 6.70 -1.20
CA GLY A 102 -7.45 8.01 -1.71
C GLY A 102 -8.61 9.00 -1.86
N VAL A 103 -9.72 8.56 -2.45
CA VAL A 103 -10.92 9.38 -2.64
C VAL A 103 -11.54 9.77 -1.29
N ILE A 104 -11.65 8.82 -0.36
CA ILE A 104 -12.19 9.11 0.98
C ILE A 104 -11.24 10.04 1.76
N ALA A 105 -9.92 9.84 1.68
CA ALA A 105 -8.93 10.71 2.32
C ALA A 105 -9.00 12.14 1.79
N PHE A 106 -9.14 12.29 0.47
CA PHE A 106 -9.33 13.59 -0.16
C PHE A 106 -10.62 14.26 0.32
N MET A 107 -11.77 13.57 0.25
CA MET A 107 -13.06 14.11 0.68
C MET A 107 -13.07 14.45 2.18
N SER A 108 -12.48 13.58 3.01
CA SER A 108 -12.32 13.80 4.45
C SER A 108 -11.52 15.07 4.73
N SER A 109 -10.40 15.27 4.01
CA SER A 109 -9.56 16.47 4.16
C SER A 109 -10.28 17.77 3.76
N ARG A 110 -11.23 17.69 2.81
CA ARG A 110 -12.04 18.85 2.40
C ARG A 110 -13.19 19.14 3.36
N ARG A 111 -13.71 18.12 4.05
CA ARG A 111 -14.83 18.24 5.00
C ARG A 111 -14.37 18.45 6.46
N GLY A 112 -13.09 18.74 6.68
CA GLY A 112 -12.55 19.04 8.01
C GLY A 112 -12.26 17.81 8.88
N GLY A 113 -12.25 16.61 8.32
CA GLY A 113 -11.77 15.42 9.02
C GLY A 113 -12.71 14.84 10.07
N SER A 114 -14.01 15.16 10.05
CA SER A 114 -14.98 14.64 11.01
C SER A 114 -16.12 13.84 10.35
N GLY A 115 -16.75 12.96 11.12
CA GLY A 115 -17.93 12.19 10.69
C GLY A 115 -17.62 10.90 9.94
N ARG A 116 -18.59 10.44 9.13
CA ARG A 116 -18.61 9.09 8.52
C ARG A 116 -17.39 8.77 7.65
N LEU A 117 -16.79 9.77 7.00
CA LEU A 117 -15.61 9.59 6.13
C LEU A 117 -14.34 9.30 6.94
N ALA A 118 -14.15 9.97 8.08
CA ALA A 118 -13.04 9.69 8.98
C ALA A 118 -13.15 8.28 9.56
N THR A 119 -14.37 7.85 9.93
CA THR A 119 -14.62 6.46 10.36
C THR A 119 -14.36 5.46 9.24
N ALA A 120 -14.78 5.76 8.01
CA ALA A 120 -14.54 4.89 6.87
C ALA A 120 -13.03 4.67 6.62
N LEU A 121 -12.21 5.72 6.69
CA LEU A 121 -10.75 5.60 6.59
C LEU A 121 -10.15 4.78 7.73
N ALA A 122 -10.62 5.01 8.96
CA ALA A 122 -10.14 4.28 10.14
C ALA A 122 -10.46 2.79 10.10
N VAL A 123 -11.47 2.38 9.34
CA VAL A 123 -11.82 0.95 9.12
C VAL A 123 -11.14 0.40 7.87
N LEU A 124 -11.13 1.15 6.78
CA LEU A 124 -10.64 0.67 5.49
C LEU A 124 -9.11 0.54 5.46
N ALA A 125 -8.38 1.45 6.10
CA ALA A 125 -6.92 1.39 6.20
C ALA A 125 -6.41 0.11 6.90
N PRO A 126 -6.90 -0.28 8.11
CA PRO A 126 -6.47 -1.52 8.74
C PRO A 126 -6.96 -2.76 7.99
N ILE A 127 -8.14 -2.75 7.35
CA ILE A 127 -8.55 -3.86 6.47
C ILE A 127 -7.54 -4.05 5.34
N TYR A 128 -7.11 -2.96 4.70
CA TYR A 128 -6.12 -3.03 3.64
C TYR A 128 -4.76 -3.50 4.17
N LEU A 129 -4.34 -3.08 5.37
CA LEU A 129 -3.14 -3.61 6.03
C LEU A 129 -3.22 -5.12 6.28
N LEU A 130 -4.36 -5.61 6.76
CA LEU A 130 -4.56 -7.05 6.97
C LEU A 130 -4.48 -7.80 5.65
N ALA A 131 -5.06 -7.28 4.57
CA ALA A 131 -4.95 -7.88 3.24
C ALA A 131 -3.49 -7.93 2.76
N LEU A 132 -2.71 -6.85 2.95
CA LEU A 132 -1.28 -6.82 2.65
C LEU A 132 -0.51 -7.84 3.50
N GLY A 133 -0.82 -7.93 4.80
CA GLY A 133 -0.21 -8.90 5.71
C GLY A 133 -0.48 -10.36 5.31
N ILE A 134 -1.72 -10.68 4.92
CA ILE A 134 -2.10 -12.01 4.40
C ILE A 134 -1.32 -12.31 3.12
N ALA A 135 -1.18 -11.33 2.22
CA ALA A 135 -0.40 -11.51 0.99
C ALA A 135 1.08 -11.79 1.26
N MET A 136 1.69 -11.03 2.18
CA MET A 136 3.06 -11.27 2.63
C MET A 136 3.22 -12.65 3.26
N TRP A 137 2.29 -13.03 4.13
CA TRP A 137 2.28 -14.36 4.72
C TRP A 137 2.21 -15.44 3.64
N ALA A 138 1.25 -15.34 2.72
CA ALA A 138 1.07 -16.30 1.62
C ALA A 138 2.29 -16.43 0.69
N MET A 139 3.06 -15.35 0.49
CA MET A 139 4.30 -15.39 -0.30
C MET A 139 5.48 -15.98 0.46
N THR A 140 5.53 -15.80 1.79
CA THR A 140 6.61 -16.35 2.64
C THR A 140 6.37 -17.82 2.99
N THR A 141 5.10 -18.23 3.11
CA THR A 141 4.71 -19.63 3.21
C THR A 141 4.71 -20.23 1.80
N LYS A 142 5.85 -20.79 1.39
CA LYS A 142 6.02 -21.51 0.12
C LYS A 142 4.80 -22.37 -0.21
N PRO A 143 3.95 -22.01 -1.21
CA PRO A 143 3.13 -23.01 -1.87
C PRO A 143 4.11 -23.81 -2.73
N GLY A 144 4.12 -25.14 -2.56
CA GLY A 144 4.95 -26.05 -3.34
C GLY A 144 4.84 -25.82 -4.84
#